data_AF-A0A3P1WMX9-F1
#
_entry.id   AF-A0A3P1WMX9-F1
#
_cell.length_a   1.000
_cell.length_b   1.000
_cell.length_c   1.000
_cell.angle_alpha   90.00
_cell.angle_beta   90.00
_cell.angle_gamma   90.00
#
_symmetry.space_group_name_H-M   'P 1'
#
loop_
_entity.id
_entity.type
_entity.pdbx_description
1 polymer ?
#
loop_
_entity_poly.entity_id
_entity_poly.type
_entity_poly.pdbx_seq_one_letter_code
_entity_poly.pdbx_strand_id
1 'polypeptide(L)'
;MKSRLTGAVVAGLAALALVSCGGSGPEPAPTRTEGDASPTATEDTRPPIEQIIGINLKMHRDVLPEGVEQPASWGAVAFNPDGTVTGDESLLYISNPTHWQRDDDLFKLCTEEACEYWSEWYVRKPEPVDGQLPTFELVFAGAKDEAGNEIIRVLQVIE
;
A
#
# COMPACT_ATOMS: atom_id res chain seq x y z
N MET A 1 -20.85 56.54 10.13
CA MET A 1 -22.09 56.54 10.94
C MET A 1 -22.58 55.11 11.12
N LYS A 2 -22.84 54.69 12.37
CA LYS A 2 -23.68 53.56 12.89
C LYS A 2 -23.42 52.14 12.31
N SER A 3 -22.72 51.22 12.99
CA SER A 3 -23.08 50.35 14.16
C SER A 3 -24.24 49.36 13.97
N ARG A 4 -23.93 48.06 14.15
CA ARG A 4 -24.51 47.02 15.07
C ARG A 4 -23.95 45.64 14.62
N LEU A 5 -23.15 44.84 15.35
CA LEU A 5 -23.22 44.16 16.67
C LEU A 5 -24.35 43.13 16.83
N THR A 6 -23.96 41.98 17.43
CA THR A 6 -24.74 40.88 18.08
C THR A 6 -25.09 39.70 17.16
N GLY A 7 -24.93 38.41 17.50
CA GLY A 7 -24.57 37.62 18.70
C GLY A 7 -24.51 36.13 18.28
N ALA A 8 -24.32 35.09 19.10
CA ALA A 8 -24.07 34.92 20.51
C ALA A 8 -23.37 33.55 20.70
N VAL A 9 -22.50 33.45 21.71
CA VAL A 9 -21.92 32.18 22.20
C VAL A 9 -22.94 31.50 23.10
N VAL A 10 -23.12 30.18 22.97
CA VAL A 10 -23.81 29.37 23.98
C VAL A 10 -22.89 28.22 24.39
N ALA A 11 -22.36 28.34 25.61
CA ALA A 11 -21.73 27.27 26.35
C ALA A 11 -22.84 26.46 27.05
N GLY A 12 -22.80 25.13 26.92
CA GLY A 12 -23.63 24.20 27.68
C GLY A 12 -22.74 23.31 28.53
N LEU A 13 -22.83 23.49 29.84
CA LEU A 13 -22.17 22.72 30.90
C LEU A 13 -23.25 21.97 31.70
N ALA A 14 -22.83 20.91 32.42
CA ALA A 14 -23.53 20.15 33.48
C ALA A 14 -24.18 18.81 33.02
N ALA A 15 -24.13 17.70 33.75
CA ALA A 15 -23.62 17.38 35.08
C ALA A 15 -23.30 15.88 35.19
N LEU A 16 -22.43 15.53 36.14
CA LEU A 16 -22.18 14.17 36.63
C LEU A 16 -23.41 13.60 37.36
N ALA A 17 -23.65 12.30 37.22
CA ALA A 17 -24.41 11.51 38.17
C ALA A 17 -23.61 10.24 38.54
N LEU A 18 -23.25 10.13 39.81
CA LEU A 18 -22.78 8.90 40.46
C LEU A 18 -23.99 8.14 40.99
N VAL A 19 -24.09 6.84 40.74
CA VAL A 19 -24.90 5.94 41.56
C VAL A 19 -24.11 4.68 41.85
N SER A 20 -23.95 4.38 43.14
CA SER A 20 -23.43 3.12 43.66
C SER A 20 -24.61 2.20 43.98
N CYS A 21 -24.48 0.90 43.71
CA CYS A 21 -25.17 -0.12 44.50
C CYS A 21 -24.33 -1.40 44.51
N GLY A 22 -23.90 -1.82 45.70
CA GLY A 22 -23.20 -3.07 45.94
C GLY A 22 -24.16 -4.26 46.07
N GLY A 23 -23.64 -5.46 45.87
CA GLY A 23 -24.32 -6.72 46.16
C GLY A 23 -23.43 -7.93 45.85
N SER A 24 -23.04 -8.66 46.88
CA SER A 24 -22.18 -9.86 46.84
C SER A 24 -23.00 -11.14 46.63
N GLY A 25 -22.45 -12.12 45.91
CA GLY A 25 -22.94 -13.50 45.85
C GLY A 25 -22.14 -14.39 44.88
N PRO A 26 -21.66 -15.59 45.28
CA PRO A 26 -20.76 -16.44 44.48
C PRO A 26 -21.46 -17.64 43.81
N GLU A 27 -21.03 -18.08 42.61
CA GLU A 27 -20.87 -19.50 42.17
C GLU A 27 -20.37 -19.61 40.70
N PRO A 28 -19.96 -20.80 40.17
CA PRO A 28 -18.60 -21.04 39.68
C PRO A 28 -18.46 -21.14 38.15
N ALA A 29 -17.21 -21.29 37.70
CA ALA A 29 -16.76 -21.29 36.30
C ALA A 29 -17.44 -22.34 35.40
N PRO A 30 -17.38 -22.11 34.07
CA PRO A 30 -16.61 -23.05 33.27
C PRO A 30 -15.51 -22.38 32.42
N THR A 31 -14.43 -23.13 32.32
CA THR A 31 -13.34 -23.13 31.35
C THR A 31 -13.66 -22.47 30.00
N ARG A 32 -12.81 -21.51 29.59
CA ARG A 32 -12.16 -21.38 28.27
C ARG A 32 -11.51 -20.00 28.20
N THR A 33 -10.24 -19.89 28.61
CA THR A 33 -9.43 -18.76 28.13
C THR A 33 -9.12 -19.06 26.68
N GLU A 34 -9.93 -18.46 25.81
CA GLU A 34 -9.64 -18.22 24.40
C GLU A 34 -8.17 -17.83 24.29
N GLY A 35 -7.40 -18.62 23.55
CA GLY A 35 -7.13 -18.17 22.19
C GLY A 35 -6.14 -17.03 22.30
N ASP A 36 -4.86 -17.41 22.36
CA ASP A 36 -3.74 -16.52 22.05
C ASP A 36 -4.16 -15.75 20.80
N ALA A 37 -4.51 -14.47 20.99
CA ALA A 37 -4.89 -13.62 19.91
C ALA A 37 -3.62 -13.44 19.08
N SER A 38 -3.49 -14.26 18.02
CA SER A 38 -2.57 -14.00 16.93
C SER A 38 -2.63 -12.50 16.64
N PRO A 39 -1.48 -11.82 16.53
CA PRO A 39 -1.48 -10.40 16.22
C PRO A 39 -2.23 -10.25 14.91
N THR A 40 -3.39 -9.59 14.96
CA THR A 40 -4.11 -9.18 13.77
C THR A 40 -3.11 -8.33 12.98
N ALA A 41 -2.75 -8.77 11.77
CA ALA A 41 -1.89 -8.01 10.89
C ALA A 41 -2.46 -6.59 10.80
N THR A 42 -1.75 -5.61 11.37
CA THR A 42 -2.16 -4.22 11.31
C THR A 42 -2.22 -3.84 9.84
N GLU A 43 -3.42 -3.52 9.35
CA GLU A 43 -3.62 -3.12 7.96
C GLU A 43 -2.75 -1.89 7.67
N ASP A 44 -1.90 -1.98 6.64
CA ASP A 44 -1.06 -0.87 6.23
C ASP A 44 -1.90 0.20 5.55
N THR A 45 -2.14 1.31 6.26
CA THR A 45 -2.99 2.43 5.81
C THR A 45 -2.24 3.48 4.99
N ARG A 46 -0.94 3.28 4.72
CA ARG A 46 -0.17 4.24 3.89
C ARG A 46 -0.68 4.23 2.45
N PRO A 47 -0.47 5.30 1.65
CA PRO A 47 -0.71 5.26 0.22
C PRO A 47 -0.01 4.07 -0.47
N PRO A 48 -0.59 3.41 -1.48
CA PRO A 48 0.02 2.24 -2.13
C PRO A 48 1.47 2.44 -2.58
N ILE A 49 1.79 3.63 -3.11
CA ILE A 49 3.15 4.02 -3.51
C ILE A 49 4.16 3.95 -2.37
N GLU A 50 3.76 4.17 -1.11
CA GLU A 50 4.63 4.08 0.06
C GLU A 50 4.75 2.63 0.58
N GLN A 51 3.76 1.78 0.28
CA GLN A 51 3.75 0.39 0.74
C GLN A 51 4.75 -0.47 -0.04
N ILE A 52 5.10 -0.08 -1.27
CA ILE A 52 6.06 -0.81 -2.12
C ILE A 52 7.53 -0.42 -1.88
N ILE A 53 7.81 0.56 -1.01
CA ILE A 53 9.15 1.07 -0.75
C ILE A 53 9.82 0.29 0.39
N GLY A 54 11.06 -0.13 0.17
CA GLY A 54 11.90 -0.79 1.17
C GLY A 54 11.50 -2.24 1.47
N ILE A 55 10.73 -2.88 0.58
CA ILE A 55 10.34 -4.28 0.68
C ILE A 55 10.76 -5.05 -0.57
N ASN A 56 10.83 -6.38 -0.44
CA ASN A 56 11.11 -7.27 -1.57
C ASN A 56 9.81 -7.63 -2.29
N LEU A 57 9.80 -7.42 -3.60
CA LEU A 57 8.68 -7.69 -4.47
C LEU A 57 9.10 -8.69 -5.55
N LYS A 58 8.11 -9.42 -6.07
CA LYS A 58 8.22 -10.24 -7.26
C LYS A 58 7.34 -9.69 -8.37
N MET A 59 7.90 -9.44 -9.55
CA MET A 59 7.12 -9.23 -10.76
C MET A 59 6.31 -10.49 -11.07
N HIS A 60 4.99 -10.36 -11.18
CA HIS A 60 4.09 -11.47 -11.44
C HIS A 60 4.42 -12.13 -12.79
N ARG A 61 4.17 -13.44 -12.90
CA ARG A 61 4.55 -14.21 -14.09
C ARG A 61 3.85 -13.75 -15.35
N ASP A 62 2.65 -13.17 -15.24
CA ASP A 62 1.82 -12.83 -16.41
C ASP A 62 2.44 -11.74 -17.30
N VAL A 63 3.51 -11.09 -16.85
CA VAL A 63 4.28 -10.18 -17.70
C VAL A 63 5.25 -10.91 -18.65
N LEU A 64 5.57 -12.18 -18.37
CA LEU A 64 6.44 -12.99 -19.22
C LEU A 64 5.72 -13.38 -20.52
N PRO A 65 6.42 -13.36 -21.67
CA PRO A 65 5.88 -13.92 -22.91
C PRO A 65 5.50 -15.39 -22.73
N GLU A 66 4.49 -15.83 -23.47
CA GLU A 66 4.09 -17.25 -23.50
C GLU A 66 5.28 -18.15 -23.87
N GLY A 67 5.43 -19.25 -23.14
CA GLY A 67 6.50 -20.23 -23.37
C GLY A 67 7.85 -19.89 -22.73
N VAL A 68 7.98 -18.75 -22.04
CA VAL A 68 9.16 -18.45 -21.23
C VAL A 68 9.02 -19.11 -19.85
N GLU A 69 9.97 -19.99 -19.51
CA GLU A 69 10.03 -20.55 -18.15
C GLU A 69 10.47 -19.49 -17.15
N GLN A 70 9.82 -19.46 -15.99
CA GLN A 70 10.14 -18.53 -14.92
C GLN A 70 11.39 -19.04 -14.16
N PRO A 71 12.56 -18.37 -14.22
CA PRO A 71 13.70 -18.75 -13.41
C PRO A 71 13.39 -18.63 -11.91
N ALA A 72 14.10 -19.37 -11.06
CA ALA A 72 13.87 -19.33 -9.61
C ALA A 72 14.10 -17.93 -9.00
N SER A 73 15.03 -17.17 -9.55
CA SER A 73 15.31 -15.78 -9.17
C SER A 73 14.34 -14.76 -9.78
N TRP A 74 13.47 -15.19 -10.70
CA TRP A 74 12.63 -14.31 -11.50
C TRP A 74 11.88 -13.31 -10.66
N GLY A 75 11.86 -12.08 -11.15
CA GLY A 75 10.90 -11.09 -10.73
C GLY A 75 11.37 -10.30 -9.53
N ALA A 76 12.56 -10.56 -8.99
CA ALA A 76 13.05 -9.83 -7.83
C ALA A 76 13.14 -8.33 -8.16
N VAL A 77 12.41 -7.52 -7.40
CA VAL A 77 12.38 -6.05 -7.51
C VAL A 77 12.33 -5.45 -6.10
N ALA A 78 13.12 -4.41 -5.87
CA ALA A 78 13.06 -3.61 -4.67
C ALA A 78 13.27 -2.12 -5.02
N PHE A 79 12.37 -1.28 -4.52
CA PHE A 79 12.45 0.17 -4.58
C PHE A 79 13.00 0.67 -3.24
N ASN A 80 14.29 1.00 -3.20
CA ASN A 80 14.99 1.27 -1.96
C ASN A 80 14.64 2.66 -1.41
N PRO A 81 14.59 2.88 -0.09
CA PRO A 81 14.24 4.18 0.49
C PRO A 81 15.17 5.34 0.09
N ASP A 82 16.38 5.06 -0.41
CA ASP A 82 17.35 6.05 -0.89
C ASP A 82 17.09 6.53 -2.33
N GLY A 83 16.02 6.04 -2.97
CA GLY A 83 15.67 6.38 -4.34
C GLY A 83 16.29 5.45 -5.39
N THR A 84 17.04 4.41 -5.00
CA THR A 84 17.59 3.44 -5.95
C THR A 84 16.62 2.28 -6.23
N VAL A 85 16.78 1.62 -7.37
CA VAL A 85 16.06 0.40 -7.72
C VAL A 85 17.06 -0.74 -7.88
N THR A 86 16.74 -1.88 -7.27
CA THR A 86 17.51 -3.12 -7.41
C THR A 86 16.59 -4.26 -7.83
N GLY A 87 17.13 -5.21 -8.58
CA GLY A 87 16.34 -6.34 -9.06
C GLY A 87 17.11 -7.19 -10.05
N ASP A 88 16.39 -8.11 -10.67
CA ASP A 88 16.90 -8.98 -11.73
C ASP A 88 16.47 -8.50 -13.13
N GLU A 89 16.57 -9.37 -14.13
CA GLU A 89 16.18 -9.09 -15.51
C GLU A 89 14.69 -8.71 -15.66
N SER A 90 13.84 -8.98 -14.65
CA SER A 90 12.44 -8.55 -14.67
C SER A 90 12.26 -7.03 -14.67
N LEU A 91 13.28 -6.28 -14.24
CA LEU A 91 13.28 -4.82 -14.32
C LEU A 91 13.09 -4.32 -15.76
N LEU A 92 13.50 -5.08 -16.78
CA LEU A 92 13.26 -4.76 -18.20
C LEU A 92 11.78 -4.49 -18.51
N TYR A 93 10.86 -5.09 -17.75
CA TYR A 93 9.41 -4.96 -17.95
C TYR A 93 8.83 -3.68 -17.37
N ILE A 94 9.60 -2.95 -16.55
CA ILE A 94 9.30 -1.60 -16.06
C ILE A 94 10.37 -0.60 -16.52
N SER A 95 10.89 -0.83 -17.74
CA SER A 95 11.89 0.02 -18.41
C SER A 95 13.32 -0.05 -17.86
N ASN A 96 13.67 -1.07 -17.06
CA ASN A 96 15.00 -1.23 -16.46
C ASN A 96 15.48 -0.03 -15.63
N PRO A 97 14.70 0.40 -14.62
CA PRO A 97 15.01 1.60 -13.87
C PRO A 97 16.17 1.36 -12.92
N THR A 98 16.95 2.42 -12.69
CA THR A 98 18.02 2.47 -11.69
C THR A 98 17.63 3.33 -10.50
N HIS A 99 16.72 4.30 -10.70
CA HIS A 99 16.22 5.15 -9.63
C HIS A 99 14.71 5.35 -9.73
N TRP A 100 14.12 5.69 -8.59
CA TRP A 100 12.74 6.07 -8.48
C TRP A 100 12.61 7.38 -7.69
N GLN A 101 11.52 8.09 -7.94
CA GLN A 101 11.07 9.18 -7.09
C GLN A 101 9.55 9.23 -7.06
N ARG A 102 9.01 9.93 -6.07
CA ARG A 102 7.59 10.22 -5.98
C ARG A 102 7.34 11.68 -6.33
N ASP A 103 6.31 11.91 -7.11
CA ASP A 103 5.78 13.24 -7.44
C ASP A 103 4.26 13.19 -7.28
N ASP A 104 3.76 13.65 -6.12
CA ASP A 104 2.37 13.46 -5.68
C ASP A 104 1.92 11.98 -5.75
N ASP A 105 1.02 11.64 -6.66
CA ASP A 105 0.49 10.28 -6.85
C ASP A 105 1.23 9.52 -7.97
N LEU A 106 2.23 10.14 -8.61
CA LEU A 106 3.04 9.53 -9.64
C LEU A 106 4.28 8.87 -9.02
N PHE A 107 4.47 7.60 -9.38
CA PHE A 107 5.70 6.87 -9.20
C PHE A 107 6.54 7.01 -10.45
N LYS A 108 7.67 7.70 -10.33
CA LYS A 108 8.53 8.03 -11.46
C LYS A 108 9.75 7.13 -11.45
N LEU A 109 10.10 6.59 -12.60
CA LEU A 109 11.21 5.67 -12.80
C LEU A 109 12.13 6.16 -13.92
N CYS A 110 13.43 6.26 -13.65
CA CYS A 110 14.47 6.59 -14.65
C CYS A 110 15.53 5.48 -14.70
N THR A 111 16.17 5.37 -15.87
CA THR A 111 17.11 4.29 -16.19
C THR A 111 18.56 4.73 -16.12
N GLU A 112 18.82 6.03 -16.32
CA GLU A 112 20.15 6.61 -16.43
C GLU A 112 20.54 7.32 -15.14
N GLU A 113 21.82 7.35 -14.78
CA GLU A 113 22.29 8.06 -13.58
C GLU A 113 21.95 9.56 -13.59
N ALA A 114 21.86 10.17 -14.78
CA ALA A 114 21.50 11.58 -14.92
C ALA A 114 19.99 11.84 -14.74
N CYS A 115 19.15 10.80 -14.89
CA CYS A 115 17.69 10.86 -14.81
C CYS A 115 17.06 12.06 -15.55
N GLU A 116 17.49 12.29 -16.80
CA GLU A 116 16.93 13.33 -17.66
C GLU A 116 15.48 13.02 -18.07
N TYR A 117 15.15 11.73 -18.20
CA TYR A 117 13.83 11.24 -18.60
C TYR A 117 13.27 10.27 -17.57
N TRP A 118 11.97 10.42 -17.30
CA TRP A 118 11.23 9.62 -16.33
C TRP A 118 10.02 8.98 -17.01
N SER A 119 9.86 7.68 -16.81
CA SER A 119 8.57 7.04 -17.02
C SER A 119 7.69 7.28 -15.80
N GLU A 120 6.39 7.48 -16.03
CA GLU A 120 5.43 7.83 -14.99
C GLU A 120 4.41 6.71 -14.82
N TRP A 121 4.17 6.32 -13.57
CA TRP A 121 3.31 5.19 -13.21
C TRP A 121 2.39 5.58 -12.06
N TYR A 122 1.20 5.00 -12.03
CA TYR A 122 0.36 4.97 -10.84
C TYR A 122 0.56 3.66 -10.11
N VAL A 123 0.54 3.69 -8.78
CA VAL A 123 0.54 2.47 -7.95
C VAL A 123 -0.85 2.24 -7.41
N ARG A 124 -1.46 1.11 -7.78
CA ARG A 124 -2.75 0.66 -7.24
C ARG A 124 -2.53 -0.56 -6.36
N LYS A 125 -3.38 -0.71 -5.36
CA LYS A 125 -3.45 -1.90 -4.52
C LYS A 125 -4.82 -2.55 -4.75
N PRO A 126 -4.89 -3.63 -5.55
CA PRO A 126 -6.14 -4.38 -5.71
C PRO A 126 -6.63 -4.94 -4.37
N GLU A 127 -7.92 -5.26 -4.31
CA GLU A 127 -8.47 -5.99 -3.16
C GLU A 127 -7.75 -7.34 -3.00
N PRO A 128 -7.36 -7.70 -1.77
CA PRO A 128 -6.69 -8.97 -1.53
C PRO A 128 -7.61 -10.14 -1.90
N VAL A 129 -7.02 -11.15 -2.53
CA VAL A 129 -7.70 -12.41 -2.81
C VAL A 129 -7.33 -13.41 -1.71
N ASP A 130 -8.33 -14.04 -1.10
CA ASP A 130 -8.13 -15.01 -0.02
C ASP A 130 -7.11 -16.09 -0.40
N GLY A 131 -6.10 -16.26 0.45
CA GLY A 131 -5.02 -17.23 0.24
C GLY A 131 -3.95 -16.81 -0.77
N GLN A 132 -3.95 -15.57 -1.26
CA GLN A 132 -2.88 -15.01 -2.08
C GLN A 132 -2.09 -13.95 -1.32
N LEU A 133 -0.79 -13.86 -1.61
CA LEU A 133 0.06 -12.77 -1.11
C LEU A 133 -0.40 -11.43 -1.70
N PRO A 134 -0.30 -10.32 -0.96
CA PRO A 134 -0.68 -9.00 -1.44
C PRO A 134 0.00 -8.64 -2.76
N THR A 135 -0.75 -7.99 -3.64
CA THR A 135 -0.25 -7.49 -4.92
C THR A 135 -0.43 -5.98 -5.06
N PHE A 136 0.37 -5.41 -5.95
CA PHE A 136 0.33 -4.02 -6.36
C PHE A 136 0.40 -3.95 -7.89
N GLU A 137 -0.29 -2.98 -8.46
CA GLU A 137 -0.28 -2.73 -9.90
C GLU A 137 0.46 -1.43 -10.19
N LEU A 138 1.51 -1.52 -11.00
CA LEU A 138 2.11 -0.37 -11.66
C LEU A 138 1.39 -0.14 -12.98
N VAL A 139 0.69 0.98 -13.09
CA VAL A 139 -0.08 1.34 -14.27
C VAL A 139 0.62 2.46 -15.00
N PHE A 140 1.03 2.22 -16.25
CA PHE A 140 1.77 3.20 -17.03
C PHE A 140 0.87 4.41 -17.31
N ALA A 141 1.24 5.57 -16.78
CA ALA A 141 0.47 6.80 -16.91
C ALA A 141 0.38 7.24 -18.39
N GLY A 142 -0.85 7.45 -18.86
CA GLY A 142 -1.12 7.99 -20.20
C GLY A 142 -0.84 7.03 -21.36
N ALA A 143 -0.29 5.83 -21.09
CA ALA A 143 0.00 4.83 -22.12
C ALA A 143 -1.11 3.78 -22.21
N LYS A 144 -1.37 3.31 -23.43
CA LYS A 144 -2.33 2.25 -23.73
C LYS A 144 -1.69 1.22 -24.67
N ASP A 145 -2.13 -0.03 -24.59
CA ASP A 145 -1.77 -1.05 -25.56
C ASP A 145 -2.50 -0.86 -26.91
N GLU A 146 -2.22 -1.73 -27.89
CA GLU A 146 -2.85 -1.66 -29.22
C GLU A 146 -4.38 -1.85 -29.19
N ALA A 147 -4.90 -2.50 -28.15
CA ALA A 147 -6.32 -2.69 -27.93
C ALA A 147 -6.97 -1.55 -27.12
N GLY A 148 -6.19 -0.55 -26.70
CA GLY A 148 -6.65 0.59 -25.92
C GLY A 148 -6.75 0.36 -24.41
N ASN A 149 -6.21 -0.76 -23.91
CA ASN A 149 -6.19 -1.07 -22.48
C ASN A 149 -5.00 -0.41 -21.78
N GLU A 150 -5.10 -0.25 -20.45
CA GLU A 150 -3.96 0.19 -19.64
C GLU A 150 -2.81 -0.82 -19.69
N ILE A 151 -1.58 -0.32 -19.71
CA ILE A 151 -0.39 -1.14 -19.57
C ILE A 151 -0.11 -1.32 -18.08
N ILE A 152 -0.32 -2.54 -17.57
CA ILE A 152 -0.19 -2.86 -16.15
C ILE A 152 0.98 -3.82 -15.93
N ARG A 153 1.73 -3.62 -14.84
CA ARG A 153 2.73 -4.55 -14.31
C ARG A 153 2.36 -4.89 -12.88
N VAL A 154 2.23 -6.18 -12.58
CA VAL A 154 1.80 -6.64 -11.27
C VAL A 154 3.04 -7.02 -10.45
N LEU A 155 3.12 -6.48 -9.25
CA LEU A 155 4.11 -6.80 -8.24
C LEU A 155 3.43 -7.57 -7.12
N GLN A 156 4.07 -8.61 -6.60
CA GLN A 156 3.61 -9.40 -5.47
C GLN A 156 4.61 -9.29 -4.34
N VAL A 157 4.14 -9.19 -3.09
CA VAL A 157 5.03 -9.22 -1.92
C VAL A 157 5.68 -10.61 -1.80
N ILE A 158 6.96 -10.66 -1.48
CA ILE A 158 7.66 -11.92 -1.14
C ILE A 158 7.96 -11.92 0.36
N GLU A 159 7.74 -13.07 1.00
CA GLU A 159 8.13 -13.34 2.40
C GLU A 159 9.63 -13.67 2.54
#